data_AF-A0AAD8HVK0-F1
#
_entry.id   AF-A0AAD8HVK0-F1
#
_cell.length_a   1.000
_cell.length_b   1.000
_cell.length_c   1.000
_cell.angle_alpha   90.00
_cell.angle_beta   90.00
_cell.angle_gamma   90.00
#
_symmetry.space_group_name_H-M   'P 1'
#
loop_
_entity.id
_entity.type
_entity.pdbx_description
1 polymer ?
#
loop_
_entity_poly.entity_id
_entity_poly.type
_entity_poly.pdbx_seq_one_letter_code
_entity_poly.pdbx_strand_id
1 'polypeptide(L)'
;MSDDLRVYQSFPLIEVYNQIHHKFSFEVVLVPFTSPDDHLRHPRVVDPHRSFTYVFSSMPWTAIPYSNVTSCQRLLMTFGFSENVFPDTPVIDPTCLVLNLYANSLFRCFGARGYPFTR
;
A
#
# COMPACT_ATOMS: atom_id res chain seq x y z
N MET A 1 8.52 -16.43 6.93
CA MET A 1 7.94 -16.88 5.65
C MET A 1 6.72 -16.08 5.20
N SER A 2 5.99 -15.38 6.09
CA SER A 2 4.82 -14.56 5.70
C SER A 2 5.18 -13.18 5.13
N ASP A 3 6.22 -12.52 5.67
CA ASP A 3 6.60 -11.16 5.26
C ASP A 3 7.13 -11.07 3.82
N ASP A 4 7.74 -12.14 3.34
CA ASP A 4 8.33 -12.22 1.99
C ASP A 4 7.25 -12.07 0.91
N LEU A 5 6.07 -12.69 1.10
CA LEU A 5 4.97 -12.66 0.13
C LEU A 5 4.45 -11.24 -0.14
N ARG A 6 4.48 -10.35 0.85
CA ARG A 6 4.04 -8.95 0.69
C ARG A 6 5.04 -8.15 -0.16
N VAL A 7 6.33 -8.40 0.01
CA VAL A 7 7.39 -7.82 -0.84
C VAL A 7 7.30 -8.39 -2.26
N TYR A 8 7.03 -9.69 -2.41
CA TYR A 8 6.86 -10.30 -3.73
C TYR A 8 5.68 -9.74 -4.52
N GLN A 9 4.61 -9.32 -3.83
CA GLN A 9 3.44 -8.73 -4.48
C GLN A 9 3.66 -7.27 -4.89
N SER A 10 4.62 -6.54 -4.31
CA SER A 10 4.88 -5.14 -4.61
C SER A 10 5.87 -4.91 -5.76
N PHE A 11 6.59 -5.94 -6.23
CA PHE A 11 7.57 -5.80 -7.33
C PHE A 11 7.03 -5.07 -8.58
N PRO A 12 5.82 -5.38 -9.10
CA PRO A 12 5.28 -4.65 -10.25
C PRO A 12 5.09 -3.16 -9.98
N LEU A 13 4.68 -2.78 -8.76
CA LEU A 13 4.46 -1.39 -8.39
C LEU A 13 5.78 -0.63 -8.19
N ILE A 14 6.82 -1.28 -7.66
CA ILE A 14 8.16 -0.69 -7.53
C ILE A 14 8.70 -0.30 -8.91
N GLU A 15 8.59 -1.20 -9.89
CA GLU A 15 9.03 -0.91 -11.26
C GLU A 15 8.24 0.25 -11.88
N VAL A 16 6.92 0.23 -11.72
CA VAL A 16 6.04 1.32 -12.18
C VAL A 16 6.45 2.66 -11.56
N TYR A 17 6.59 2.71 -10.24
CA TYR A 17 6.96 3.91 -9.51
C TYR A 17 8.27 4.51 -10.03
N ASN A 18 9.32 3.71 -10.12
CA ASN A 18 10.63 4.13 -10.60
C ASN A 18 10.57 4.73 -12.02
N GLN A 19 9.68 4.23 -12.88
CA GLN A 19 9.53 4.73 -14.25
C GLN A 19 8.80 6.08 -14.36
N ILE A 20 7.90 6.41 -13.41
CA ILE A 20 6.94 7.52 -13.57
C ILE A 20 7.02 8.61 -12.49
N HIS A 21 7.49 8.33 -11.27
CA HIS A 21 7.47 9.27 -10.14
C HIS A 21 8.22 10.59 -10.38
N HIS A 22 9.29 10.60 -11.17
CA HIS A 22 10.02 11.82 -11.55
C HIS A 22 9.44 12.54 -12.78
N LYS A 23 8.54 11.87 -13.53
CA LYS A 23 7.99 12.40 -14.80
C LYS A 23 6.61 13.01 -14.61
N PHE A 24 5.85 12.49 -13.64
CA PHE A 24 4.49 12.92 -13.35
C PHE A 24 4.37 13.25 -11.87
N SER A 25 3.37 14.06 -11.51
CA SER A 25 3.00 14.32 -10.12
C SER A 25 2.34 13.07 -9.51
N PHE A 26 3.15 12.04 -9.22
CA PHE A 26 2.72 10.74 -8.75
C PHE A 26 3.55 10.31 -7.53
N GLU A 27 2.86 9.90 -6.47
CA GLU A 27 3.48 9.40 -5.25
C GLU A 27 2.71 8.17 -4.74
N VAL A 28 3.42 7.25 -4.11
CA VAL A 28 2.82 6.11 -3.41
C VAL A 28 3.04 6.32 -1.92
N VAL A 29 2.02 6.04 -1.12
CA VAL A 29 2.11 6.09 0.35
C VAL A 29 1.69 4.74 0.90
N LEU A 30 2.63 4.05 1.54
CA LEU A 30 2.32 2.83 2.27
C LEU A 30 1.47 3.18 3.50
N VAL A 31 0.27 2.60 3.57
CA VAL A 31 -0.58 2.64 4.76
C VAL A 31 -0.37 1.32 5.52
N PRO A 32 0.30 1.33 6.69
CA PRO A 32 0.45 0.12 7.47
C PRO A 32 -0.92 -0.35 7.95
N PHE A 33 -1.16 -1.65 7.81
CA PHE A 33 -2.30 -2.28 8.46
C PHE A 33 -2.05 -2.31 9.97
N THR A 34 -2.89 -1.63 10.74
CA THR A 34 -2.79 -1.57 12.20
C THR A 34 -4.15 -1.94 12.80
N SER A 35 -4.36 -3.22 13.10
CA SER A 35 -5.46 -3.61 13.98
C SER A 35 -5.00 -3.44 15.43
N PRO A 36 -5.81 -2.86 16.33
CA PRO A 36 -5.54 -2.90 17.77
C PRO A 36 -5.38 -4.34 18.29
N ASP A 37 -6.05 -5.28 17.63
CA ASP A 37 -6.03 -6.71 17.94
C ASP A 37 -4.93 -7.47 17.18
N ASP A 38 -4.05 -6.81 16.42
CA ASP A 38 -3.09 -7.50 15.55
C ASP A 38 -2.15 -8.44 16.33
N HIS A 39 -1.84 -8.07 17.58
CA HIS A 39 -1.12 -8.92 18.54
C HIS A 39 -1.87 -10.21 18.94
N LEU A 40 -3.20 -10.22 18.85
CA LEU A 40 -4.07 -11.34 19.21
C LEU A 40 -4.42 -12.22 18.01
N ARG A 41 -4.39 -11.66 16.79
CA ARG A 41 -4.97 -12.29 15.58
C ARG A 41 -3.99 -13.12 14.76
N HIS A 42 -2.68 -12.89 14.89
CA HIS A 42 -1.70 -13.68 14.15
C HIS A 42 -0.56 -14.16 15.07
N PRO A 43 -0.62 -15.42 15.58
CA PRO A 43 0.35 -15.99 16.53
C PRO A 43 1.82 -16.04 16.06
N ARG A 44 2.08 -15.60 14.82
CA ARG A 44 3.38 -15.63 14.15
C ARG A 44 4.03 -14.25 13.95
N VAL A 45 3.35 -13.15 14.31
CA VAL A 45 3.95 -11.81 14.22
C VAL A 45 4.66 -11.52 15.55
N VAL A 46 5.94 -11.84 15.60
CA VAL A 46 6.78 -11.72 16.81
C VAL A 46 7.02 -10.25 17.19
N ASP A 47 6.97 -9.34 16.20
CA ASP A 47 7.10 -7.89 16.39
C ASP A 47 6.53 -7.14 15.16
N PRO A 48 5.30 -6.59 15.25
CA PRO A 48 4.66 -5.88 14.14
C PRO A 48 5.47 -4.67 13.63
N HIS A 49 6.20 -3.99 14.50
CA HIS A 49 7.01 -2.83 14.14
C HIS A 49 8.23 -3.25 13.30
N ARG A 50 8.88 -4.36 13.66
CA ARG A 50 9.96 -4.93 12.83
C ARG A 50 9.44 -5.41 11.47
N SER A 51 8.27 -6.07 11.42
CA SER A 51 7.66 -6.48 10.15
C SER A 51 7.38 -5.27 9.25
N PHE A 52 6.81 -4.20 9.80
CA PHE A 52 6.63 -2.95 9.06
C PHE A 52 7.96 -2.41 8.53
N THR A 53 8.96 -2.31 9.39
CA THR A 53 10.28 -1.76 9.03
C THR A 53 10.95 -2.58 7.92
N TYR A 54 10.88 -3.91 8.01
CA TYR A 54 11.41 -4.81 6.97
C TYR A 54 10.75 -4.56 5.61
N VAL A 55 9.41 -4.55 5.56
CA VAL A 55 8.67 -4.32 4.31
C VAL A 55 8.95 -2.92 3.77
N PHE A 56 8.87 -1.90 4.61
CA PHE A 56 9.09 -0.51 4.22
C PHE A 56 10.51 -0.28 3.66
N SER A 57 11.54 -0.94 4.24
CA SER A 57 12.92 -0.80 3.79
C SER A 57 13.16 -1.27 2.34
N SER A 58 12.25 -2.06 1.77
CA SER A 58 12.33 -2.54 0.39
C SER A 58 11.63 -1.63 -0.63
N MET A 59 10.92 -0.58 -0.17
CA MET A 59 10.07 0.25 -1.01
C MET A 59 10.69 1.63 -1.26
N PRO A 60 10.61 2.18 -2.49
CA PRO A 60 11.21 3.46 -2.85
C PRO A 60 10.36 4.69 -2.47
N TRP A 61 9.20 4.47 -1.84
CA TRP A 61 8.20 5.50 -1.57
C TRP A 61 7.98 5.74 -0.07
N THR A 62 7.10 6.67 0.27
CA THR A 62 6.85 7.07 1.67
C THR A 62 5.83 6.18 2.37
N ALA A 63 5.71 6.32 3.70
CA ALA A 63 4.73 5.60 4.50
C ALA A 63 4.09 6.51 5.55
N ILE A 64 2.85 6.22 5.93
CA ILE A 64 2.30 6.74 7.18
C ILE A 64 3.08 6.11 8.34
N PRO A 65 3.54 6.89 9.33
CA PRO A 65 4.25 6.34 10.47
C PRO A 65 3.45 5.22 11.14
N TYR A 66 4.12 4.11 11.44
CA TYR A 66 3.49 2.95 12.09
C TYR A 66 2.76 3.30 13.41
N SER A 67 3.27 4.29 14.14
CA SER A 67 2.66 4.79 15.38
C SER A 67 1.34 5.54 15.19
N ASN A 68 1.03 5.99 13.97
CA ASN A 68 -0.19 6.75 13.68
C ASN A 68 -1.37 5.84 13.33
N VAL A 69 -1.75 5.01 14.30
CA VAL A 69 -2.84 4.03 14.19
C VAL A 69 -4.17 4.69 13.82
N THR A 70 -4.47 5.88 14.37
CA THR A 70 -5.72 6.61 14.11
C THR A 70 -5.88 6.98 12.64
N SER A 71 -4.83 7.50 12.00
CA SER A 71 -4.88 7.83 10.57
C SER A 71 -5.04 6.58 9.70
N CYS A 72 -4.29 5.52 10.00
CA CYS A 72 -4.39 4.25 9.26
C CYS A 72 -5.79 3.65 9.35
N GLN A 73 -6.37 3.58 10.55
CA GLN A 73 -7.74 3.08 10.76
C GLN A 73 -8.78 3.92 10.01
N ARG A 74 -8.67 5.25 10.05
CA ARG A 74 -9.58 6.13 9.34
C ARG A 74 -9.53 5.90 7.83
N LEU A 75 -8.35 5.71 7.26
CA LEU A 75 -8.20 5.43 5.83
C LEU A 75 -8.80 4.06 5.46
N LEU A 76 -8.51 3.02 6.25
CA LEU A 76 -9.09 1.68 6.05
C LEU A 76 -10.62 1.73 6.05
N MET A 77 -11.23 2.42 7.02
CA MET A 77 -12.69 2.60 7.11
C MET A 77 -13.24 3.43 5.94
N THR A 78 -12.53 4.50 5.55
CA THR A 78 -12.98 5.43 4.49
C THR A 78 -13.08 4.74 3.14
N PHE A 79 -12.10 3.88 2.81
CA PHE A 79 -12.08 3.19 1.53
C PHE A 79 -12.74 1.79 1.57
N GLY A 80 -13.24 1.37 2.73
CA GLY A 80 -13.92 0.08 2.87
C GLY A 80 -13.00 -1.13 2.76
N PHE A 81 -11.72 -0.98 3.11
CA PHE A 81 -10.72 -2.03 3.00
C PHE A 81 -10.98 -3.12 4.04
N SER A 82 -10.92 -4.38 3.62
CA SER A 82 -11.08 -5.54 4.50
C SER A 82 -9.79 -6.36 4.53
N GLU A 83 -9.50 -6.98 5.66
CA GLU A 83 -8.31 -7.81 5.89
C GLU A 83 -8.13 -8.96 4.85
N ASN A 84 -9.17 -9.28 4.08
CA ASN A 84 -9.23 -10.44 3.20
C ASN A 84 -8.96 -10.14 1.72
N VAL A 85 -8.75 -8.88 1.33
CA VAL A 85 -8.56 -8.51 -0.08
C VAL A 85 -7.14 -8.01 -0.29
N PHE A 86 -6.51 -8.52 -1.37
CA PHE A 86 -5.19 -8.13 -1.89
C PHE A 86 -4.96 -6.61 -1.78
N PRO A 87 -3.70 -6.13 -1.63
CA PRO A 87 -3.43 -4.76 -1.19
C PRO A 87 -4.31 -3.78 -1.96
N ASP A 88 -5.23 -3.18 -1.22
CA ASP A 88 -6.12 -2.19 -1.78
C ASP A 88 -5.29 -0.96 -2.13
N THR A 89 -5.26 -0.62 -3.41
CA THR A 89 -4.44 0.47 -3.95
C THR A 89 -5.37 1.55 -4.48
N PRO A 90 -5.94 2.40 -3.60
CA PRO A 90 -6.74 3.51 -4.04
C PRO A 90 -5.84 4.52 -4.77
N VAL A 91 -6.32 5.02 -5.89
CA VAL A 91 -5.72 6.14 -6.62
C VAL A 91 -6.57 7.36 -6.32
N ILE A 92 -5.92 8.40 -5.84
CA ILE A 92 -6.54 9.65 -5.41
C ILE A 92 -5.86 10.77 -6.19
N ASP A 93 -6.66 11.70 -6.69
CA ASP A 93 -6.12 12.89 -7.34
C ASP A 93 -5.73 14.00 -6.33
N PRO A 94 -5.06 15.07 -6.77
CA PRO A 94 -4.69 16.18 -5.88
C PRO A 94 -5.89 16.94 -5.26
N THR A 95 -7.11 16.73 -5.75
CA THR A 95 -8.36 17.29 -5.20
C THR A 95 -9.03 16.36 -4.18
N CYS A 96 -8.35 15.27 -3.81
CA CYS A 96 -8.85 14.21 -2.93
C CYS A 96 -10.00 13.39 -3.53
N LEU A 97 -10.16 13.40 -4.85
CA LEU A 97 -11.13 12.54 -5.53
C LEU A 97 -10.55 11.13 -5.71
N VAL A 98 -11.32 10.11 -5.31
CA VAL A 98 -10.97 8.71 -5.55
C VAL A 98 -11.23 8.38 -7.02
N LEU A 99 -10.16 8.14 -7.77
CA LEU A 99 -10.23 7.81 -9.19
C LEU A 99 -10.42 6.31 -9.43
N ASN A 100 -9.85 5.47 -8.56
CA ASN A 100 -9.95 4.02 -8.65
C ASN A 100 -9.64 3.40 -7.27
N LEU A 101 -10.42 2.42 -6.81
CA LEU A 101 -10.21 1.76 -5.51
C LEU A 101 -9.26 0.54 -5.58
N TYR A 102 -9.08 -0.05 -6.76
CA TYR A 102 -8.43 -1.34 -6.98
C TYR A 102 -7.42 -1.30 -8.14
N ALA A 103 -6.53 -0.29 -8.14
CA ALA A 103 -5.57 -0.06 -9.22
C ALA A 103 -4.48 -1.13 -9.38
N ASN A 104 -4.38 -2.09 -8.46
CA ASN A 104 -3.36 -3.15 -8.49
C ASN A 104 -3.35 -3.93 -9.81
N SER A 105 -4.55 -4.19 -10.36
CA SER A 105 -4.69 -4.82 -11.68
C SER A 105 -4.08 -3.97 -12.81
N LEU A 106 -4.14 -2.64 -12.70
CA LEU A 106 -3.61 -1.73 -13.70
C LEU A 106 -2.09 -1.71 -13.69
N PHE A 107 -1.46 -1.72 -12.51
CA PHE A 107 0.00 -1.82 -12.38
C PHE A 107 0.50 -3.14 -12.98
N ARG A 108 -0.17 -4.25 -12.66
CA ARG A 108 0.22 -5.59 -13.12
C ARG A 108 0.04 -5.80 -14.62
N CYS A 109 -1.06 -5.30 -15.20
CA CYS A 109 -1.38 -5.54 -16.60
C CYS A 109 -0.76 -4.52 -17.56
N PHE A 110 -0.64 -3.26 -17.13
CA PHE A 110 -0.26 -2.15 -18.02
C PHE A 110 1.04 -1.45 -17.61
N GLY A 111 1.58 -1.74 -16.43
CA GLY A 111 2.80 -1.10 -15.93
C GLY A 111 2.67 0.43 -15.92
N ALA A 112 3.76 1.14 -16.24
CA ALA A 112 3.79 2.60 -16.30
C ALA A 112 2.84 3.19 -17.34
N ARG A 113 2.50 2.43 -18.40
CA ARG A 113 1.56 2.87 -19.45
C ARG A 113 0.12 2.93 -18.96
N GLY A 114 -0.17 2.38 -17.77
CA GLY A 114 -1.49 2.46 -17.14
C GLY A 114 -1.78 3.80 -16.46
N TYR A 115 -0.79 4.68 -16.28
CA TYR A 115 -1.00 6.01 -15.70
C TYR A 115 -2.03 6.80 -16.53
N PRO A 116 -3.04 7.47 -15.93
CA PRO A 116 -3.19 7.82 -14.50
C PRO A 116 -3.92 6.80 -13.62
N PHE A 117 -4.13 5.56 -14.08
CA PHE A 117 -4.72 4.47 -13.30
C PHE A 117 -6.17 4.69 -12.83
N THR A 118 -7.02 5.29 -13.67
CA THR A 118 -8.34 5.85 -13.31
C THR A 118 -9.56 5.00 -13.70
N ARG A 119 -9.41 3.68 -13.94
CA ARG A 119 -10.48 2.91 -14.58
C ARG A 119 -11.75 2.79 -13.76
#